data_AF-A0A1B6KCQ1-F1
#
_entry.id   AF-A0A1B6KCQ1-F1
#
_cell.length_a   1.000
_cell.length_b   1.000
_cell.length_c   1.000
_cell.angle_alpha   90.00
_cell.angle_beta   90.00
_cell.angle_gamma   90.00
#
_symmetry.space_group_name_H-M   'P 1'
#
loop_
_entity.id
_entity.type
_entity.pdbx_description
1 polymer ?
#
loop_
_entity_poly.entity_id
_entity_poly.type
_entity_poly.pdbx_seq_one_letter_code
_entity_poly.pdbx_strand_id
1 'polypeptide(L)'
;MLMKDDLMVCGVVLLVLLLMLTIPGYSISDDDIKYIGCYTDDYAKSQNYKIKESITFNQGVHFCQHRLTKYVGIQEDSSSPFFMFPYCGNDIPQRSTSALSTLCRPCEEPATRTCGRENSISVYQLPETANIVVLLATDHGVKTVTDSSNITTNIGGITERVLSVDFYYKNDQIIFSTERELLKSTYNPFSMRYSTASAIYSKDYYSHGDRVEWSTVDWEQEDKIYFYIDGYQYAATLRQIGI
;
A
#
# COMPACT_ATOMS: atom_id res chain seq x y z
N MET A 1 9.42 -40.59 -12.33
CA MET A 1 8.04 -40.12 -12.02
C MET A 1 8.18 -38.77 -11.31
N LEU A 2 8.45 -37.72 -12.09
CA LEU A 2 8.74 -36.35 -11.64
C LEU A 2 8.31 -35.45 -12.80
N MET A 3 7.02 -35.14 -12.89
CA MET A 3 6.48 -34.26 -13.94
C MET A 3 5.03 -33.81 -13.68
N LYS A 4 4.56 -33.86 -12.42
CA LYS A 4 3.15 -33.53 -12.09
C LYS A 4 2.98 -32.15 -11.45
N ASP A 5 4.04 -31.59 -10.87
CA ASP A 5 3.93 -30.34 -10.11
C ASP A 5 4.18 -29.09 -10.97
N ASP A 6 4.99 -29.17 -12.04
CA ASP A 6 5.27 -28.02 -12.92
C ASP A 6 4.06 -27.61 -13.78
N LEU A 7 3.16 -28.54 -14.09
CA LEU A 7 1.99 -28.27 -14.94
C LEU A 7 0.92 -27.45 -14.21
N MET A 8 0.83 -27.58 -12.87
CA MET A 8 -0.18 -26.89 -12.07
C MET A 8 0.19 -25.43 -11.82
N VAL A 9 1.47 -25.14 -11.58
CA VAL A 9 1.97 -23.77 -11.39
C VAL A 9 1.80 -22.94 -12.66
N CYS A 10 2.06 -23.54 -13.84
CA CYS A 10 1.91 -22.85 -15.12
C CYS A 10 0.45 -22.47 -15.43
N GLY A 11 -0.51 -23.32 -15.06
CA GLY A 11 -1.93 -23.05 -15.27
C GLY A 11 -2.50 -21.90 -14.44
N VAL A 12 -2.08 -21.77 -13.18
CA VAL A 12 -2.53 -20.68 -12.29
C VAL A 12 -1.96 -19.33 -12.74
N VAL A 13 -0.67 -19.29 -13.10
CA VAL A 13 -0.03 -18.06 -13.63
C VAL A 13 -0.69 -17.62 -14.93
N LEU A 14 -1.03 -18.55 -15.83
CA LEU A 14 -1.72 -18.25 -17.09
C LEU A 14 -3.14 -17.70 -16.85
N LEU A 15 -3.88 -18.24 -15.87
CA LEU A 15 -5.22 -17.79 -15.52
C LEU A 15 -5.21 -16.37 -14.92
N VAL A 16 -4.25 -16.06 -14.03
CA VAL A 16 -4.07 -14.71 -13.46
C VAL A 16 -3.70 -13.72 -14.56
N LEU A 17 -2.78 -14.07 -15.47
CA LEU A 17 -2.41 -13.22 -16.61
C LEU A 17 -3.60 -12.99 -17.55
N LEU A 18 -4.42 -14.02 -17.82
CA LEU A 18 -5.63 -13.91 -18.64
C LEU A 18 -6.69 -12.99 -18.01
N LEU A 19 -6.85 -13.03 -16.68
CA LEU A 19 -7.76 -12.13 -15.97
C LEU A 19 -7.29 -10.67 -16.04
N MET A 20 -5.97 -10.43 -15.90
CA MET A 20 -5.39 -9.09 -15.98
C MET A 20 -5.52 -8.47 -17.38
N LEU A 21 -5.48 -9.27 -18.45
CA LEU A 21 -5.64 -8.79 -19.84
C LEU A 21 -7.06 -8.31 -20.20
N THR A 22 -8.05 -8.55 -19.33
CA THR A 22 -9.45 -8.17 -19.60
C THR A 22 -9.89 -6.88 -18.91
N ILE A 23 -9.05 -6.30 -18.06
CA ILE A 23 -9.38 -5.08 -17.31
C ILE A 23 -8.68 -3.90 -18.02
N PRO A 24 -9.42 -3.01 -18.69
CA PRO A 24 -8.81 -1.87 -19.35
C PRO A 24 -8.16 -0.96 -18.31
N GLY A 25 -6.87 -0.74 -18.49
CA GLY A 25 -6.10 0.18 -17.69
C GLY A 25 -6.46 1.63 -17.87
N TYR A 26 -6.87 2.28 -16.79
CA TYR A 26 -7.07 3.73 -16.80
C TYR A 26 -5.96 4.42 -16.00
N SER A 27 -5.11 5.17 -16.71
CA SER A 27 -4.28 6.20 -16.08
C SER A 27 -5.19 7.32 -15.59
N ILE A 28 -5.19 7.55 -14.29
CA ILE A 28 -6.08 8.52 -13.65
C ILE A 28 -5.63 9.92 -14.07
N SER A 29 -6.53 10.65 -14.73
CA SER A 29 -6.35 12.08 -14.97
C SER A 29 -6.66 12.83 -13.68
N ASP A 30 -6.01 13.98 -13.47
CA ASP A 30 -6.41 14.92 -12.43
C ASP A 30 -7.90 15.30 -12.55
N ASP A 31 -8.46 15.25 -13.76
CA ASP A 31 -9.87 15.53 -14.03
C ASP A 31 -10.84 14.48 -13.44
N ASP A 32 -10.35 13.28 -13.10
CA ASP A 32 -11.19 12.20 -12.56
C ASP A 32 -11.43 12.35 -11.05
N ILE A 33 -10.72 13.28 -10.39
CA ILE A 33 -10.81 13.50 -8.95
C ILE A 33 -11.86 14.57 -8.67
N LYS A 34 -12.99 14.14 -8.07
CA LYS A 34 -14.14 15.01 -7.82
C LYS A 34 -14.09 15.58 -6.40
N TYR A 35 -14.15 16.91 -6.28
CA TYR A 35 -14.32 17.56 -4.98
C TYR A 35 -15.72 17.29 -4.41
N ILE A 36 -15.78 16.83 -3.17
CA ILE A 36 -17.01 16.45 -2.47
C ILE A 36 -17.46 17.53 -1.49
N GLY A 37 -16.52 18.10 -0.72
CA GLY A 37 -16.84 19.17 0.20
C GLY A 37 -15.84 19.35 1.33
N CYS A 38 -16.19 20.25 2.26
CA CYS A 38 -15.41 20.56 3.44
C CYS A 38 -16.02 19.89 4.67
N TYR A 39 -15.21 19.15 5.43
CA TYR A 39 -15.66 18.38 6.59
C TYR A 39 -14.75 18.61 7.80
N THR A 40 -15.26 18.40 9.00
CA THR A 40 -14.44 18.34 10.20
C THR A 40 -13.57 17.08 10.18
N ASP A 41 -12.39 17.15 10.80
CA ASP A 41 -11.42 16.05 10.77
C ASP A 41 -11.51 15.07 11.96
N ASP A 42 -12.40 15.33 12.92
CA ASP A 42 -12.55 14.53 14.15
C ASP A 42 -12.81 13.05 13.86
N TYR A 43 -13.76 12.75 12.97
CA TYR A 43 -14.10 11.39 12.59
C TYR A 43 -12.90 10.70 11.93
N ALA A 44 -12.30 11.33 10.91
CA ALA A 44 -11.18 10.76 10.17
C ALA A 44 -9.94 10.56 11.07
N LYS A 45 -9.69 11.45 12.03
CA LYS A 45 -8.67 11.28 13.07
C LYS A 45 -8.97 10.07 13.96
N SER A 46 -10.21 9.92 14.43
CA SER A 46 -10.61 8.79 15.29
C SER A 46 -10.42 7.42 14.64
N GLN A 47 -10.51 7.36 13.31
CA GLN A 47 -10.30 6.14 12.51
C GLN A 47 -8.84 5.93 12.09
N ASN A 48 -7.91 6.81 12.52
CA ASN A 48 -6.51 6.79 12.09
C ASN A 48 -6.33 6.87 10.56
N TYR A 49 -7.19 7.62 9.85
CA TYR A 49 -7.08 7.79 8.40
C TYR A 49 -5.94 8.73 8.00
N LYS A 50 -5.49 9.57 8.92
CA LYS A 50 -4.41 10.53 8.71
C LYS A 50 -3.08 9.82 8.43
N ILE A 51 -2.43 10.18 7.34
CA ILE A 51 -1.03 9.83 7.08
C ILE A 51 -0.15 10.70 7.97
N LYS A 52 0.84 10.10 8.62
CA LYS A 52 1.70 10.81 9.58
C LYS A 52 2.63 11.81 8.89
N GLU A 53 2.99 11.51 7.65
CA GLU A 53 3.91 12.27 6.84
C GLU A 53 3.19 13.33 6.01
N SER A 54 3.78 14.52 5.96
CA SER A 54 3.32 15.63 5.11
C SER A 54 3.87 15.44 3.70
N ILE A 55 2.99 15.37 2.71
CA ILE A 55 3.32 15.10 1.29
C ILE A 55 2.56 16.05 0.37
N THR A 56 2.88 16.11 -0.92
CA THR A 56 2.15 16.96 -1.88
C THR A 56 0.75 16.42 -2.16
N PHE A 57 -0.13 17.24 -2.76
CA PHE A 57 -1.50 16.84 -3.14
C PHE A 57 -1.51 15.57 -3.99
N ASN A 58 -0.74 15.57 -5.09
CA ASN A 58 -0.71 14.45 -6.02
C ASN A 58 -0.15 13.19 -5.35
N GLN A 59 0.87 13.31 -4.51
CA GLN A 59 1.39 12.17 -3.73
C GLN A 59 0.32 11.62 -2.78
N GLY A 60 -0.45 12.48 -2.11
CA GLY A 60 -1.54 12.09 -1.22
C GLY A 60 -2.68 11.36 -1.94
N VAL A 61 -3.08 11.86 -3.11
CA VAL A 61 -4.06 11.19 -3.99
C VAL A 61 -3.56 9.80 -4.37
N HIS A 62 -2.35 9.69 -4.93
CA HIS A 62 -1.79 8.42 -5.35
C HIS A 62 -1.65 7.43 -4.19
N PHE A 63 -1.26 7.93 -3.01
CA PHE A 63 -1.16 7.10 -1.81
C PHE A 63 -2.53 6.55 -1.37
N CYS A 64 -3.56 7.39 -1.31
CA CYS A 64 -4.90 6.94 -0.91
C CYS A 64 -5.54 6.00 -1.93
N GLN A 65 -5.21 6.16 -3.22
CA GLN A 65 -5.56 5.19 -4.27
C GLN A 65 -4.84 3.86 -4.09
N HIS A 66 -3.54 3.89 -3.77
CA HIS A 66 -2.78 2.68 -3.46
C HIS A 66 -3.39 1.90 -2.29
N ARG A 67 -3.93 2.62 -1.30
CA ARG A 67 -4.69 2.03 -0.18
C ARG A 67 -6.12 1.58 -0.53
N LEU A 68 -6.52 1.66 -1.81
CA LEU A 68 -7.85 1.26 -2.30
C LEU A 68 -8.99 1.97 -1.56
N THR A 69 -8.79 3.25 -1.22
CA THR A 69 -9.82 4.05 -0.54
C THR A 69 -10.65 4.87 -1.53
N LYS A 70 -11.93 5.11 -1.19
CA LYS A 70 -12.86 5.88 -2.02
C LYS A 70 -12.64 7.38 -1.92
N TYR A 71 -12.14 7.86 -0.79
CA TYR A 71 -11.99 9.28 -0.52
C TYR A 71 -10.61 9.61 0.03
N VAL A 72 -10.11 10.77 -0.38
CA VAL A 72 -8.97 11.44 0.23
C VAL A 72 -9.43 12.77 0.84
N GLY A 73 -9.19 12.94 2.13
CA GLY A 73 -9.28 14.22 2.83
C GLY A 73 -7.92 14.91 2.82
N ILE A 74 -7.89 16.20 2.51
CA ILE A 74 -6.66 16.98 2.43
C ILE A 74 -6.69 18.09 3.48
N GLN A 75 -5.68 18.12 4.34
CA GLN A 75 -5.42 19.18 5.31
C GLN A 75 -4.06 19.83 5.04
N GLU A 76 -4.02 21.14 4.90
CA GLU A 76 -2.80 21.93 4.75
C GLU A 76 -1.88 21.75 5.97
N ASP A 77 -0.58 21.59 5.74
CA ASP A 77 0.41 21.58 6.81
C ASP A 77 0.70 23.02 7.24
N SER A 78 0.47 23.33 8.52
CA SER A 78 0.75 24.66 9.08
C SER A 78 2.22 25.07 8.96
N SER A 79 3.12 24.10 8.77
CA SER A 79 4.56 24.29 8.71
C SER A 79 5.09 24.49 7.29
N SER A 80 4.31 24.09 6.26
CA SER A 80 4.72 24.21 4.87
C SER A 80 3.51 24.32 3.93
N PRO A 81 3.43 25.37 3.10
CA PRO A 81 2.32 25.55 2.16
C PRO A 81 2.27 24.50 1.04
N PHE A 82 3.40 23.85 0.75
CA PHE A 82 3.53 22.85 -0.32
C PHE A 82 3.18 21.44 0.11
N PHE A 83 3.13 21.20 1.41
CA PHE A 83 2.85 19.89 1.97
C PHE A 83 1.51 19.90 2.69
N MET A 84 0.89 18.74 2.71
CA MET A 84 -0.42 18.52 3.29
C MET A 84 -0.43 17.15 3.93
N PHE A 85 -1.33 16.97 4.89
CA PHE A 85 -1.63 15.70 5.49
C PHE A 85 -2.86 15.09 4.83
N PRO A 86 -2.70 13.99 4.08
CA PRO A 86 -3.83 13.28 3.51
C PRO A 86 -4.49 12.36 4.54
N TYR A 87 -5.77 12.12 4.32
CA TYR A 87 -6.63 11.24 5.11
C TYR A 87 -7.30 10.26 4.16
N CYS A 88 -6.95 8.98 4.21
CA CYS A 88 -7.48 7.98 3.28
C CYS A 88 -8.62 7.19 3.95
N GLY A 89 -9.82 7.21 3.38
CA GLY A 89 -10.98 6.53 3.98
C GLY A 89 -12.13 6.27 3.02
N ASN A 90 -13.02 5.35 3.41
CA ASN A 90 -14.14 4.91 2.56
C ASN A 90 -15.48 5.55 2.91
N ASP A 91 -15.58 6.18 4.08
CA ASP A 91 -16.83 6.67 4.66
C ASP A 91 -16.71 8.09 5.23
N ILE A 92 -15.66 8.84 4.85
CA ILE A 92 -15.40 10.21 5.34
C ILE A 92 -16.63 11.12 5.10
N PRO A 93 -17.16 11.28 3.88
CA PRO A 93 -18.33 12.15 3.66
C PRO A 93 -19.60 11.72 4.41
N GLN A 94 -19.74 10.44 4.70
CA GLN A 94 -20.94 9.86 5.31
C GLN A 94 -20.95 10.01 6.83
N ARG A 95 -19.76 10.06 7.45
CA ARG A 95 -19.62 9.99 8.91
C ARG A 95 -18.96 11.21 9.53
N SER A 96 -18.29 12.04 8.73
CA SER A 96 -17.81 13.36 9.18
C SER A 96 -18.93 14.40 9.15
N THR A 97 -18.84 15.38 10.04
CA THR A 97 -19.70 16.56 10.03
C THR A 97 -19.21 17.55 8.97
N SER A 98 -20.12 18.18 8.21
CA SER A 98 -19.74 19.26 7.29
C SER A 98 -19.14 20.44 8.05
N ALA A 99 -18.03 20.97 7.57
CA ALA A 99 -17.39 22.16 8.09
C ALA A 99 -17.83 23.41 7.31
N LEU A 100 -17.61 24.59 7.89
CA LEU A 100 -17.80 25.85 7.18
C LEU A 100 -16.86 25.90 5.97
N SER A 101 -17.39 26.28 4.80
CA SER A 101 -16.58 26.37 3.58
C SER A 101 -15.39 27.31 3.70
N THR A 102 -15.43 28.30 4.61
CA THR A 102 -14.32 29.22 4.88
C THR A 102 -13.08 28.56 5.50
N LEU A 103 -13.22 27.35 6.04
CA LEU A 103 -12.15 26.53 6.59
C LEU A 103 -11.44 25.68 5.52
N CYS A 104 -12.06 25.52 4.34
CA CYS A 104 -11.47 24.87 3.19
C CYS A 104 -11.23 25.91 2.09
N ARG A 105 -9.97 26.25 1.87
CA ARG A 105 -9.55 27.32 0.96
C ARG A 105 -8.74 26.75 -0.18
N PRO A 106 -8.51 27.50 -1.28
CA PRO A 106 -7.55 27.08 -2.28
C PRO A 106 -6.23 26.65 -1.63
N CYS A 107 -5.70 25.49 -2.04
CA CYS A 107 -4.36 25.07 -1.67
C CYS A 107 -3.35 26.10 -2.21
N GLU A 108 -2.18 26.22 -1.60
CA GLU A 108 -1.10 27.01 -2.20
C GLU A 108 -0.60 26.35 -3.49
N GLU A 109 -0.44 25.03 -3.48
CA GLU A 109 -0.13 24.25 -4.68
C GLU A 109 -0.77 22.84 -4.66
N PRO A 110 -1.55 22.46 -5.69
CA PRO A 110 -2.03 23.28 -6.81
C PRO A 110 -3.21 24.20 -6.40
N ALA A 111 -3.14 25.48 -6.77
CA ALA A 111 -4.15 26.49 -6.42
C ALA A 111 -5.56 26.25 -7.01
N THR A 112 -5.68 25.33 -7.97
CA THR A 112 -6.97 24.89 -8.53
C THR A 112 -7.72 23.93 -7.59
N ARG A 113 -7.06 23.44 -6.55
CA ARG A 113 -7.63 22.54 -5.54
C ARG A 113 -7.90 23.28 -4.24
N THR A 114 -8.80 22.74 -3.45
CA THR A 114 -9.13 23.19 -2.08
C THR A 114 -8.46 22.29 -1.03
N CYS A 115 -7.89 22.89 0.00
CA CYS A 115 -7.25 22.25 1.14
C CYS A 115 -7.99 22.67 2.43
N GLY A 116 -8.21 21.71 3.34
CA GLY A 116 -8.72 22.01 4.68
C GLY A 116 -7.63 22.64 5.54
N ARG A 117 -8.03 23.35 6.59
CA ARG A 117 -7.13 23.92 7.61
C ARG A 117 -7.30 23.22 8.95
N GLU A 118 -6.87 23.87 10.02
CA GLU A 118 -7.03 23.36 11.39
C GLU A 118 -8.46 22.84 11.63
N ASN A 119 -8.55 21.58 12.06
CA ASN A 119 -9.80 20.85 12.35
C ASN A 119 -10.73 20.63 11.15
N SER A 120 -10.25 20.79 9.91
CA SER A 120 -11.02 20.54 8.70
C SER A 120 -10.21 19.84 7.61
N ILE A 121 -10.91 19.12 6.74
CA ILE A 121 -10.37 18.47 5.56
C ILE A 121 -11.21 18.81 4.33
N SER A 122 -10.53 19.06 3.21
CA SER A 122 -11.16 19.11 1.89
C SER A 122 -11.22 17.70 1.34
N VAL A 123 -12.41 17.18 1.10
CA VAL A 123 -12.61 15.78 0.71
C VAL A 123 -12.82 15.67 -0.79
N TYR A 124 -12.10 14.74 -1.40
CA TYR A 124 -12.19 14.38 -2.80
C TYR A 124 -12.56 12.91 -2.93
N GLN A 125 -13.41 12.60 -3.90
CA GLN A 125 -13.68 11.24 -4.34
C GLN A 125 -12.63 10.82 -5.35
N LEU A 126 -12.02 9.68 -5.07
CA LEU A 126 -11.09 9.00 -5.94
C LEU A 126 -11.88 8.18 -6.97
N PRO A 127 -11.38 8.00 -8.19
CA PRO A 127 -12.03 7.18 -9.20
C PRO A 127 -12.20 5.74 -8.71
N GLU A 128 -13.33 5.12 -9.05
CA GLU A 128 -13.66 3.74 -8.64
C GLU A 128 -12.80 2.69 -9.34
N THR A 129 -12.13 3.06 -10.43
CA THR A 129 -11.11 2.24 -11.08
C THR A 129 -9.82 2.31 -10.25
N ALA A 130 -9.78 1.54 -9.17
CA ALA A 130 -8.53 1.28 -8.48
C ALA A 130 -7.71 0.31 -9.32
N ASN A 131 -6.49 0.72 -9.69
CA ASN A 131 -5.56 -0.18 -10.37
C ASN A 131 -5.29 -1.38 -9.45
N ILE A 132 -5.58 -2.58 -9.92
CA ILE A 132 -5.19 -3.80 -9.22
C ILE A 132 -3.67 -3.88 -9.26
N VAL A 133 -3.03 -3.78 -8.10
CA VAL A 133 -1.59 -3.99 -7.95
C VAL A 133 -1.35 -5.43 -7.53
N VAL A 134 -0.76 -6.23 -8.40
CA VAL A 134 -0.29 -7.58 -8.09
C VAL A 134 1.19 -7.52 -7.75
N LEU A 135 1.55 -8.09 -6.60
CA LEU A 135 2.94 -8.32 -6.20
C LEU A 135 3.40 -9.68 -6.71
N LEU A 136 4.53 -9.70 -7.40
CA LEU A 136 5.15 -10.90 -7.92
C LEU A 136 6.49 -11.13 -7.23
N ALA A 137 6.60 -12.26 -6.53
CA ALA A 137 7.88 -12.81 -6.12
C ALA A 137 8.63 -13.33 -7.35
N THR A 138 9.90 -12.98 -7.51
CA THR A 138 10.73 -13.38 -8.65
C THR A 138 12.14 -13.75 -8.21
N ASP A 139 12.90 -14.39 -9.10
CA ASP A 139 14.32 -14.69 -8.88
C ASP A 139 15.22 -13.43 -8.79
N HIS A 140 14.66 -12.24 -9.03
CA HIS A 140 15.37 -10.97 -9.03
C HIS A 140 14.68 -9.88 -8.18
N GLY A 141 13.89 -10.29 -7.19
CA GLY A 141 13.22 -9.38 -6.26
C GLY A 141 11.70 -9.44 -6.35
N VAL A 142 11.06 -8.36 -5.89
CA VAL A 142 9.62 -8.17 -6.00
C VAL A 142 9.30 -7.25 -7.17
N LYS A 143 8.31 -7.63 -7.98
CA LYS A 143 7.77 -6.79 -9.04
C LYS A 143 6.33 -6.42 -8.75
N THR A 144 5.92 -5.24 -9.15
CA THR A 144 4.51 -4.85 -9.21
C THR A 144 4.02 -4.98 -10.66
N VAL A 145 2.79 -5.46 -10.81
CA VAL A 145 2.05 -5.40 -12.07
C VAL A 145 0.76 -4.66 -11.77
N THR A 146 0.49 -3.59 -12.51
CA THR A 146 -0.82 -2.94 -12.47
C THR A 146 -1.67 -3.50 -13.59
N ASP A 147 -2.93 -3.81 -13.33
CA ASP A 147 -3.93 -4.16 -14.35
C ASP A 147 -3.89 -3.24 -15.58
N SER A 148 -3.55 -1.97 -15.35
CA SER A 148 -3.51 -0.95 -16.37
C SER A 148 -2.30 -0.92 -17.27
N SER A 149 -1.25 -1.66 -16.93
CA SER A 149 -0.04 -1.69 -17.71
C SER A 149 0.48 -3.11 -17.84
N ASN A 150 0.77 -3.54 -19.07
CA ASN A 150 1.60 -4.74 -19.30
C ASN A 150 3.06 -4.53 -18.83
N ILE A 151 3.31 -3.55 -17.98
CA ILE A 151 4.63 -3.13 -17.52
C ILE A 151 4.81 -3.66 -16.10
N THR A 152 5.80 -4.52 -15.93
CA THR A 152 6.25 -4.90 -14.59
C THR A 152 7.24 -3.87 -14.08
N THR A 153 7.01 -3.31 -12.90
CA THR A 153 7.96 -2.40 -12.25
C THR A 153 8.68 -3.11 -11.12
N ASN A 154 10.01 -3.04 -11.08
CA ASN A 154 10.77 -3.59 -9.97
C ASN A 154 10.58 -2.72 -8.73
N ILE A 155 10.30 -3.35 -7.58
CA ILE A 155 10.38 -2.67 -6.29
C ILE A 155 11.87 -2.48 -5.96
N GLY A 156 12.31 -1.22 -5.90
CA GLY A 156 13.69 -0.88 -5.56
C GLY A 156 14.07 -1.39 -4.16
N GLY A 157 15.34 -1.76 -3.98
CA GLY A 157 15.88 -2.21 -2.70
C GLY A 157 15.76 -3.72 -2.45
N ILE A 158 15.10 -4.48 -3.33
CA ILE A 158 14.99 -5.94 -3.25
C ILE A 158 15.54 -6.54 -4.55
N THR A 159 16.78 -7.02 -4.51
CA THR A 159 17.48 -7.56 -5.69
C THR A 159 17.72 -9.07 -5.62
N GLU A 160 17.46 -9.67 -4.47
CA GLU A 160 17.64 -11.11 -4.24
C GLU A 160 16.41 -11.90 -4.66
N ARG A 161 16.55 -13.22 -4.77
CA ARG A 161 15.45 -14.14 -5.04
C ARG A 161 14.41 -14.07 -3.93
N VAL A 162 13.16 -13.82 -4.32
CA VAL A 162 12.01 -13.80 -3.43
C VAL A 162 11.18 -15.06 -3.64
N LEU A 163 10.84 -15.73 -2.54
CA LEU A 163 10.09 -16.99 -2.55
C LEU A 163 8.60 -16.77 -2.31
N SER A 164 8.26 -15.84 -1.42
CA SER A 164 6.89 -15.39 -1.17
C SER A 164 6.84 -13.89 -0.94
N VAL A 165 5.70 -13.28 -1.24
CA VAL A 165 5.41 -11.88 -0.95
C VAL A 165 3.95 -11.74 -0.57
N ASP A 166 3.68 -10.91 0.42
CA ASP A 166 2.34 -10.52 0.85
C ASP A 166 2.36 -9.04 1.31
N PHE A 167 1.19 -8.42 1.47
CA PHE A 167 1.07 -7.01 1.80
C PHE A 167 0.27 -6.77 3.08
N TYR A 168 0.83 -5.94 3.95
CA TYR A 168 0.16 -5.46 5.15
C TYR A 168 -0.34 -4.02 4.96
N TYR A 169 -1.59 -3.91 4.50
CA TYR A 169 -2.25 -2.65 4.13
C TYR A 169 -2.30 -1.61 5.26
N LYS A 170 -2.44 -2.03 6.52
CA LYS A 170 -2.58 -1.10 7.66
C LYS A 170 -1.36 -0.18 7.82
N ASN A 171 -0.17 -0.69 7.53
CA ASN A 171 1.10 0.03 7.67
C ASN A 171 1.81 0.26 6.33
N ASP A 172 1.17 -0.06 5.21
CA ASP A 172 1.75 -0.09 3.86
C ASP A 172 3.08 -0.84 3.78
N GLN A 173 3.13 -2.05 4.33
CA GLN A 173 4.34 -2.86 4.36
C GLN A 173 4.24 -4.03 3.40
N ILE A 174 5.27 -4.25 2.58
CA ILE A 174 5.47 -5.54 1.92
C ILE A 174 6.20 -6.47 2.89
N ILE A 175 5.71 -7.69 2.97
CA ILE A 175 6.34 -8.79 3.71
C ILE A 175 6.78 -9.79 2.66
N PHE A 176 8.06 -10.15 2.65
CA PHE A 176 8.58 -11.06 1.64
C PHE A 176 9.66 -11.97 2.21
N SER A 177 9.76 -13.18 1.68
CA SER A 177 10.78 -14.15 2.08
C SER A 177 11.83 -14.32 1.00
N THR A 178 13.07 -14.48 1.44
CA THR A 178 14.20 -14.94 0.61
C THR A 178 14.59 -16.34 1.05
N GLU A 179 15.67 -16.89 0.48
CA GLU A 179 16.22 -18.17 0.94
C GLU A 179 16.78 -18.12 2.37
N ARG A 180 16.98 -16.92 2.94
CA ARG A 180 17.64 -16.73 4.24
C ARG A 180 16.78 -16.02 5.27
N GLU A 181 15.89 -15.13 4.83
CA GLU A 181 15.25 -14.19 5.72
C GLU A 181 13.77 -14.02 5.37
N LEU A 182 12.96 -13.77 6.40
CA LEU A 182 11.67 -13.12 6.25
C LEU A 182 11.88 -11.65 6.54
N LEU A 183 11.55 -10.81 5.57
CA LEU A 183 11.83 -9.38 5.58
C LEU A 183 10.52 -8.59 5.51
N LYS A 184 10.56 -7.36 6.02
CA LYS A 184 9.53 -6.35 5.80
C LYS A 184 10.15 -5.08 5.22
N SER A 185 9.43 -4.42 4.33
CA SER A 185 9.78 -3.07 3.87
C SER A 185 8.54 -2.18 3.85
N THR A 186 8.71 -0.91 4.21
CA THR A 186 7.63 0.07 4.29
C THR A 186 7.58 0.90 3.02
N TYR A 187 6.36 1.22 2.56
CA TYR A 187 6.18 2.12 1.43
C TYR A 187 6.67 3.53 1.80
N ASN A 188 7.55 4.08 0.96
CA ASN A 188 7.99 5.46 1.07
C ASN A 188 7.12 6.33 0.14
N PRO A 189 6.27 7.22 0.70
CA PRO A 189 5.36 8.04 -0.09
C PRO A 189 6.08 9.14 -0.90
N PHE A 190 7.34 9.48 -0.56
CA PHE A 190 8.11 10.48 -1.30
C PHE A 190 8.71 9.91 -2.58
N SER A 191 9.35 8.74 -2.47
CA SER A 191 9.97 8.07 -3.62
C SER A 191 8.98 7.19 -4.39
N MET A 192 7.77 6.99 -3.85
CA MET A 192 6.76 6.06 -4.36
C MET A 192 7.33 4.66 -4.54
N ARG A 193 8.17 4.24 -3.60
CA ARG A 193 8.92 2.97 -3.61
C ARG A 193 9.00 2.42 -2.20
N TYR A 194 9.26 1.14 -2.06
CA TYR A 194 9.53 0.57 -0.75
C TYR A 194 10.93 0.93 -0.27
N SER A 195 11.08 1.13 1.04
CA SER A 195 12.32 1.51 1.70
C SER A 195 13.30 0.35 1.84
N THR A 196 14.41 0.57 2.55
CA THR A 196 15.31 -0.52 2.97
C THR A 196 14.53 -1.57 3.76
N ALA A 197 14.76 -2.83 3.45
CA ALA A 197 14.14 -3.95 4.14
C ALA A 197 14.75 -4.16 5.53
N SER A 198 13.93 -4.65 6.45
CA SER A 198 14.33 -5.04 7.82
C SER A 198 13.91 -6.48 8.08
N ALA A 199 14.75 -7.24 8.79
CA ALA A 199 14.46 -8.63 9.08
C ALA A 199 13.36 -8.77 10.14
N ILE A 200 12.37 -9.62 9.82
CA ILE A 200 11.41 -10.19 10.76
C ILE A 200 12.00 -11.43 11.40
N TYR A 201 12.59 -12.27 10.57
CA TYR A 201 13.28 -13.48 10.94
C TYR A 201 14.50 -13.61 10.05
N SER A 202 15.65 -13.87 10.65
CA SER A 202 16.89 -14.13 9.93
C SER A 202 17.45 -15.46 10.41
N LYS A 203 17.97 -16.22 9.46
CA LYS A 203 18.60 -17.50 9.72
C LYS A 203 20.05 -17.29 10.14
N ASP A 204 20.43 -17.86 11.28
CA ASP A 204 21.85 -18.02 11.60
C ASP A 204 22.48 -19.09 10.69
N TYR A 205 23.66 -18.78 10.15
CA TYR A 205 24.35 -19.43 9.02
C TYR A 205 24.58 -20.96 9.14
N TYR A 206 24.26 -21.59 10.28
CA TYR A 206 24.69 -22.96 10.61
C TYR A 206 23.60 -24.04 10.62
N SER A 207 22.30 -23.73 10.54
CA SER A 207 21.26 -24.76 10.44
C SER A 207 20.97 -25.13 8.97
N HIS A 208 21.32 -26.32 8.52
CA HIS A 208 20.89 -26.81 7.20
C HIS A 208 19.43 -27.28 7.31
N GLY A 209 18.55 -26.81 6.42
CA GLY A 209 17.11 -27.18 6.42
C GLY A 209 16.22 -25.95 6.32
N ASP A 210 16.25 -25.10 7.34
CA ASP A 210 15.25 -24.05 7.56
C ASP A 210 15.14 -23.04 6.41
N ARG A 211 14.15 -23.18 5.54
CA ARG A 211 13.77 -22.17 4.53
C ARG A 211 12.35 -21.71 4.82
N VAL A 212 12.11 -20.39 4.75
CA VAL A 212 10.73 -19.88 4.72
C VAL A 212 10.12 -20.25 3.37
N GLU A 213 9.23 -21.24 3.37
CA GLU A 213 8.61 -21.75 2.14
C GLU A 213 7.53 -20.81 1.63
N TRP A 214 6.73 -20.28 2.55
CA TRP A 214 5.70 -19.28 2.27
C TRP A 214 5.40 -18.47 3.53
N SER A 215 4.82 -17.30 3.31
CA SER A 215 4.38 -16.38 4.36
C SER A 215 3.07 -15.73 3.95
N THR A 216 2.22 -15.42 4.93
CA THR A 216 1.01 -14.62 4.73
C THR A 216 0.74 -13.71 5.93
N VAL A 217 0.14 -12.57 5.67
CA VAL A 217 -0.28 -11.60 6.68
C VAL A 217 -1.72 -11.90 7.05
N ASP A 218 -1.99 -12.00 8.35
CA ASP A 218 -3.37 -12.03 8.84
C ASP A 218 -3.89 -10.59 8.94
N TRP A 219 -4.75 -10.22 8.00
CA TRP A 219 -5.36 -8.90 7.94
C TRP A 219 -6.52 -8.72 8.94
N GLU A 220 -7.06 -9.81 9.51
CA GLU A 220 -8.15 -9.74 10.49
C GLU A 220 -7.62 -9.68 11.93
N GLN A 221 -6.64 -10.52 12.25
CA GLN A 221 -5.95 -10.49 13.55
C GLN A 221 -4.77 -9.54 13.45
N GLU A 222 -5.03 -8.28 13.80
CA GLU A 222 -4.09 -7.17 13.69
C GLU A 222 -2.64 -7.57 14.02
N ASP A 223 -1.72 -7.26 13.09
CA ASP A 223 -0.27 -7.36 13.25
C ASP A 223 0.31 -8.79 13.31
N LYS A 224 -0.38 -9.85 12.85
CA LYS A 224 0.22 -11.19 12.78
C LYS A 224 0.69 -11.57 11.37
N ILE A 225 1.83 -12.24 11.31
CA ILE A 225 2.33 -12.93 10.11
C ILE A 225 2.43 -14.40 10.44
N TYR A 226 1.91 -15.24 9.55
CA TYR A 226 2.11 -16.68 9.56
C TYR A 226 3.13 -17.06 8.49
N PHE A 227 4.05 -17.94 8.83
CA PHE A 227 5.07 -18.41 7.89
C PHE A 227 5.45 -19.85 8.18
N TYR A 228 5.89 -20.56 7.16
CA TYR A 228 6.23 -21.98 7.25
C TYR A 228 7.72 -22.19 7.05
N ILE A 229 8.31 -22.96 7.96
CA ILE A 229 9.70 -23.41 7.89
C ILE A 229 9.69 -24.92 8.08
N ASP A 230 10.24 -25.65 7.12
CA ASP A 230 10.43 -27.10 7.17
C ASP A 230 9.17 -27.88 7.57
N GLY A 231 8.02 -27.47 7.03
CA GLY A 231 6.71 -28.10 7.29
C GLY A 231 6.04 -27.69 8.61
N TYR A 232 6.66 -26.83 9.41
CA TYR A 232 6.08 -26.28 10.63
C TYR A 232 5.59 -24.85 10.45
N GLN A 233 4.42 -24.54 11.01
CA GLN A 233 3.82 -23.20 11.00
C GLN A 233 4.32 -22.40 12.20
N TYR A 234 4.74 -21.16 11.93
CA TYR A 234 5.13 -20.17 12.92
C TYR A 234 4.26 -18.93 12.80
N ALA A 235 4.25 -18.11 13.85
CA ALA A 235 3.58 -16.82 13.87
C ALA A 235 4.48 -15.77 14.52
N ALA A 236 4.51 -14.56 13.97
CA ALA A 236 5.20 -13.41 14.53
C ALA A 236 4.29 -12.19 14.61
N THR A 237 4.51 -11.33 15.60
CA THR A 237 3.80 -10.05 15.73
C THR A 237 4.63 -8.92 15.14
N LEU A 238 4.09 -8.21 14.16
CA LEU A 238 4.75 -7.13 13.43
C LEU A 238 5.21 -5.97 14.32
N ARG A 239 4.48 -5.68 15.41
CA ARG A 239 4.81 -4.61 16.38
C ARG A 239 5.99 -4.92 17.31
N GLN A 240 6.31 -6.19 17.54
CA GLN A 240 7.38 -6.59 18.47
C GLN A 240 8.76 -6.64 17.81
N ILE A 241 8.84 -6.46 16.50
CA ILE A 241 10.09 -6.49 15.75
C ILE A 241 10.53 -5.05 15.50
N GLY A 242 10.96 -4.42 16.59
CA GLY A 242 11.85 -3.28 16.61
C GLY A 242 13.06 -3.70 17.41
N ILE A 243 14.19 -3.90 16.73
CA ILE A 243 15.51 -3.94 17.35
C ILE A 243 16.00 -2.50 17.44
#